data_AF-A0A323VGQ5-F1
#
_entry.id   AF-A0A323VGQ5-F1
#
_cell.length_a   1.000
_cell.length_b   1.000
_cell.length_c   1.000
_cell.angle_alpha   90.00
_cell.angle_beta   90.00
_cell.angle_gamma   90.00
#
_symmetry.space_group_name_H-M   'P 1'
#
loop_
_entity.id
_entity.type
_entity.pdbx_description
1 polymer ?
#
loop_
_entity_poly.entity_id
_entity_poly.type
_entity_poly.pdbx_seq_one_letter_code
_entity_poly.pdbx_strand_id
1 'polypeptide(L)'
;MINEGTLKAILLALAEKSHDDVERAITDSDALDDADRTLIRTALDTADTAAGMARALGDAIRDAGEIDYLSNECYRAAFYLGDGLPDVQGDPLFGFFSTKRTGRVLDKWIHYFPVYSEHFERFRGREVRILEIGVYRGGSLDMWRWYFGPQATIVGVDIDERAREVSSPDHVVEIGDQTDPEFLRSLSEKYGPFDIVIDDGGHEMQQQIVTAETMFPLLADGGILLTEDCHTSYWEAYQGGTGRPGTFIEWCKTKVDDVNGYHRPGPIDRVWTDMVASLAFYDSIVVVKKKQRFAPFAEQVGHAEFLLLPRFSAQHLTELTARRDAAVAQRDQLRVEQAEERKTFEAEKARLETELRELRAEVEAEAEAAREVVPDAAQVVRDLRRVAATRLTGLRRGSTD
;
A
#
# COMPACT_ATOMS: atom_id res chain seq x y z
N MET A 1 5.34 17.15 40.43
CA MET A 1 5.57 15.91 39.65
C MET A 1 4.65 14.83 40.16
N ILE A 2 3.81 14.31 39.26
CA ILE A 2 2.89 13.20 39.53
C ILE A 2 3.70 11.98 39.98
N ASN A 3 3.38 11.43 41.15
CA ASN A 3 4.03 10.22 41.65
C ASN A 3 3.21 8.94 41.31
N GLU A 4 3.88 7.80 41.41
CA GLU A 4 3.30 6.49 41.08
C GLU A 4 2.00 6.18 41.85
N GLY A 5 1.97 6.49 43.15
CA GLY A 5 0.80 6.22 44.00
C GLY A 5 -0.44 7.02 43.58
N THR A 6 -0.25 8.31 43.27
CA THR A 6 -1.33 9.19 42.81
C THR A 6 -1.83 8.76 41.44
N LEU A 7 -0.92 8.44 40.52
CA LEU A 7 -1.28 7.97 39.20
C LEU A 7 -2.09 6.67 39.26
N LYS A 8 -1.66 5.69 40.07
CA LYS A 8 -2.39 4.44 40.26
C LYS A 8 -3.81 4.67 40.78
N ALA A 9 -3.99 5.59 41.73
CA ALA A 9 -5.31 5.93 42.26
C ALA A 9 -6.21 6.54 41.16
N ILE A 10 -5.68 7.45 40.35
CA ILE A 10 -6.42 8.04 39.21
C ILE A 10 -6.79 6.96 38.19
N LEU A 11 -5.84 6.13 37.75
CA LEU A 11 -6.08 5.08 36.74
C LEU A 11 -7.07 4.02 37.25
N LEU A 12 -7.02 3.67 38.53
CA LEU A 12 -8.01 2.77 39.14
C LEU A 12 -9.41 3.38 39.13
N ALA A 13 -9.54 4.64 39.56
CA ALA A 13 -10.83 5.33 39.56
C ALA A 13 -11.41 5.51 38.14
N LEU A 14 -10.56 5.74 37.14
CA LEU A 14 -10.94 5.73 35.72
C LEU A 14 -11.45 4.35 35.29
N ALA A 15 -10.76 3.27 35.66
CA ALA A 15 -11.17 1.91 35.34
C ALA A 15 -12.51 1.53 35.98
N GLU A 16 -12.77 2.02 37.19
CA GLU A 16 -14.02 1.85 37.93
C GLU A 16 -15.13 2.81 37.48
N LYS A 17 -14.82 3.77 36.59
CA LYS A 17 -15.72 4.82 36.07
C LYS A 17 -16.30 5.72 37.18
N SER A 18 -15.50 6.01 38.20
CA SER A 18 -15.89 6.85 39.34
C SER A 18 -15.30 8.25 39.23
N HIS A 19 -16.09 9.22 38.74
CA HIS A 19 -15.65 10.62 38.62
C HIS A 19 -15.29 11.25 39.98
N ASP A 20 -16.05 10.93 41.03
CA ASP A 20 -15.80 11.46 42.37
C ASP A 20 -14.48 10.95 42.94
N ASP A 21 -14.13 9.68 42.69
CA ASP A 21 -12.86 9.12 43.17
C ASP A 21 -11.67 9.61 42.34
N VAL A 22 -11.86 9.93 41.05
CA VAL A 22 -10.84 10.64 40.25
C VAL A 22 -10.58 12.03 40.85
N GLU A 23 -11.62 12.82 41.10
CA GLU A 23 -11.45 14.16 41.68
C GLU A 23 -10.88 14.12 43.11
N ARG A 24 -11.22 13.10 43.88
CA ARG A 24 -10.62 12.87 45.21
C ARG A 24 -9.14 12.51 45.10
N ALA A 25 -8.78 11.58 44.21
CA ALA A 25 -7.39 11.16 43.98
C ALA A 25 -6.51 12.32 43.52
N ILE A 26 -7.08 13.24 42.73
CA ILE A 26 -6.42 14.51 42.39
C ILE A 26 -6.34 15.35 43.66
N THR A 27 -7.47 15.84 44.18
CA THR A 27 -7.53 16.90 45.21
C THR A 27 -6.80 16.54 46.51
N ASP A 28 -6.92 15.30 46.99
CA ASP A 28 -6.39 14.87 48.29
C ASP A 28 -4.91 14.45 48.24
N SER A 29 -4.29 14.38 47.05
CA SER A 29 -2.88 13.99 46.94
C SER A 29 -1.95 15.14 47.34
N ASP A 30 -1.22 14.97 48.45
CA ASP A 30 -0.17 15.90 48.90
C ASP A 30 1.04 15.99 47.95
N ALA A 31 1.14 15.07 46.98
CA ALA A 31 2.25 14.99 46.04
C ALA A 31 2.09 15.89 44.81
N LEU A 32 0.87 16.39 44.55
CA LEU A 32 0.57 17.24 43.40
C LEU A 32 0.61 18.71 43.78
N ASP A 33 1.35 19.51 43.01
CA ASP A 33 1.23 20.96 43.05
C ASP A 33 0.07 21.45 42.16
N ASP A 34 -0.20 22.76 42.18
CA ASP A 34 -1.30 23.35 41.39
C ASP A 34 -1.11 23.18 39.88
N ALA A 35 0.14 23.12 39.40
CA ALA A 35 0.44 22.91 38.00
C ALA A 35 0.16 21.46 37.60
N ASP A 36 0.58 20.48 38.41
CA ASP A 36 0.28 19.07 38.21
C ASP A 36 -1.24 18.82 38.16
N ARG A 37 -1.99 19.43 39.10
CA ARG A 37 -3.47 19.31 39.15
C ARG A 37 -4.13 19.87 37.90
N THR A 38 -3.65 21.04 37.46
CA THR A 38 -4.17 21.69 36.25
C THR A 38 -3.88 20.83 35.02
N LEU A 39 -2.67 20.28 34.92
CA LEU A 39 -2.27 19.38 33.84
C LEU A 39 -3.16 18.14 33.79
N ILE A 40 -3.33 17.44 34.92
CA ILE A 40 -4.17 16.24 34.99
C ILE A 40 -5.60 16.55 34.57
N ARG A 41 -6.24 17.57 35.18
CA ARG A 41 -7.64 17.91 34.85
C ARG A 41 -7.79 18.29 33.38
N THR A 42 -6.89 19.12 32.87
CA THR A 42 -6.91 19.52 31.45
C THR A 42 -6.81 18.30 30.53
N ALA A 43 -5.95 17.33 30.86
CA ALA A 43 -5.80 16.11 30.08
C ALA A 43 -7.07 15.25 30.13
N LEU A 44 -7.64 15.04 31.32
CA LEU A 44 -8.86 14.24 31.49
C LEU A 44 -10.08 14.87 30.79
N ASP A 45 -10.16 16.21 30.75
CA ASP A 45 -11.25 16.94 30.08
C ASP A 45 -11.20 16.82 28.53
N THR A 46 -10.12 16.28 27.94
CA THR A 46 -10.02 16.14 26.48
C THR A 46 -10.77 14.94 25.90
N ALA A 47 -11.30 14.03 26.74
CA ALA A 47 -11.94 12.82 26.29
C ALA A 47 -13.08 12.37 27.22
N ASP A 48 -14.14 11.79 26.64
CA ASP A 48 -15.33 11.35 27.40
C ASP A 48 -15.26 9.89 27.86
N THR A 49 -14.26 9.12 27.42
CA THR A 49 -14.11 7.69 27.75
C THR A 49 -12.93 7.47 28.69
N ALA A 50 -13.02 6.50 29.60
CA ALA A 50 -11.93 6.16 30.51
C ALA A 50 -10.61 5.83 29.77
N ALA A 51 -10.72 5.17 28.61
CA ALA A 51 -9.57 4.89 27.75
C ALA A 51 -8.98 6.16 27.13
N GLY A 52 -9.83 7.06 26.62
CA GLY A 52 -9.40 8.33 26.05
C GLY A 52 -8.76 9.23 27.11
N MET A 53 -9.35 9.29 28.30
CA MET A 53 -8.82 10.01 29.47
C MET A 53 -7.45 9.47 29.90
N ALA A 54 -7.30 8.15 30.01
CA ALA A 54 -6.01 7.52 30.33
C ALA A 54 -4.96 7.82 29.26
N ARG A 55 -5.30 7.76 27.96
CA ARG A 55 -4.38 8.11 26.87
C ARG A 55 -3.97 9.58 26.95
N ALA A 56 -4.92 10.50 27.08
CA ALA A 56 -4.65 11.92 27.16
C ALA A 56 -3.77 12.29 28.36
N LEU A 57 -3.98 11.63 29.50
CA LEU A 57 -3.09 11.78 30.66
C LEU A 57 -1.67 11.28 30.36
N GLY A 58 -1.53 10.15 29.67
CA GLY A 58 -0.23 9.65 29.20
C GLY A 58 0.48 10.63 28.27
N ASP A 59 -0.25 11.18 27.29
CA ASP A 59 0.27 12.19 26.35
C ASP A 59 0.75 13.44 27.09
N ALA A 60 -0.06 13.94 28.04
CA ALA A 60 0.28 15.12 28.83
C ALA A 60 1.51 14.91 29.73
N ILE A 61 1.65 13.73 30.34
CA ILE A 61 2.83 13.37 31.15
C ILE A 61 4.07 13.31 30.24
N ARG A 62 3.96 12.62 29.09
CA ARG A 62 5.06 12.47 28.13
C ARG A 62 5.50 13.82 27.56
N ASP A 63 4.56 14.72 27.27
CA ASP A 63 4.87 16.04 26.71
C ASP A 63 5.49 16.98 27.75
N ALA A 64 5.31 16.71 29.06
CA ALA A 64 5.85 17.51 30.16
C ALA A 64 7.32 17.19 30.52
N GLY A 65 7.90 16.09 30.04
CA GLY A 65 9.27 15.69 30.35
C GLY A 65 9.53 14.21 30.03
N GLU A 66 10.80 13.76 30.14
CA GLU A 66 11.32 12.49 29.60
C GLU A 66 10.35 11.30 29.60
N ILE A 67 10.46 10.45 28.56
CA ILE A 67 9.66 9.22 28.38
C ILE A 67 9.73 8.38 29.66
N ASP A 68 8.72 8.57 30.51
CA ASP A 68 8.66 8.00 31.85
C ASP A 68 7.75 6.78 31.84
N TYR A 69 8.13 5.78 32.63
CA TYR A 69 7.33 4.62 32.98
C TYR A 69 5.89 4.99 33.38
N LEU A 70 5.68 6.16 33.99
CA LEU A 70 4.34 6.67 34.32
C LEU A 70 3.44 6.90 33.09
N SER A 71 3.98 7.47 32.01
CA SER A 71 3.23 7.63 30.76
C SER A 71 2.87 6.27 30.15
N ASN A 72 3.76 5.29 30.26
CA ASN A 72 3.53 3.93 29.78
C ASN A 72 2.39 3.24 30.55
N GLU A 73 2.31 3.43 31.87
CA GLU A 73 1.19 2.92 32.68
C GLU A 73 -0.16 3.54 32.25
N CYS A 74 -0.17 4.80 31.82
CA CYS A 74 -1.36 5.44 31.26
C CYS A 74 -1.78 4.81 29.93
N TYR A 75 -0.84 4.59 29.01
CA TYR A 75 -1.11 3.90 27.74
C TYR A 75 -1.54 2.45 27.96
N ARG A 76 -0.95 1.75 28.93
CA ARG A 76 -1.34 0.40 29.34
C ARG A 76 -2.79 0.38 29.84
N ALA A 77 -3.18 1.33 30.70
CA ALA A 77 -4.56 1.46 31.14
C ALA A 77 -5.49 1.77 29.95
N ALA A 78 -5.13 2.72 29.09
CA ALA A 78 -5.90 3.06 27.89
C ALA A 78 -6.12 1.86 26.96
N PHE A 79 -5.09 1.02 26.78
CA PHE A 79 -5.17 -0.18 25.97
C PHE A 79 -6.21 -1.18 26.49
N TYR A 80 -6.21 -1.46 27.81
CA TYR A 80 -7.14 -2.42 28.41
C TYR A 80 -8.55 -1.85 28.66
N LEU A 81 -8.68 -0.54 28.80
CA LEU A 81 -9.97 0.15 28.98
C LEU A 81 -10.67 0.48 27.67
N GLY A 82 -9.93 0.48 26.56
CA GLY A 82 -10.41 0.92 25.25
C GLY A 82 -10.29 -0.15 24.17
N ASP A 83 -10.21 0.33 22.94
CA ASP A 83 -10.33 -0.50 21.73
C ASP A 83 -8.99 -1.00 21.18
N GLY A 84 -7.89 -0.92 21.93
CA GLY A 84 -6.58 -1.42 21.47
C GLY A 84 -6.49 -2.95 21.48
N LEU A 85 -7.23 -3.61 22.39
CA LEU A 85 -7.22 -5.06 22.52
C LEU A 85 -7.66 -5.82 21.26
N PRO A 86 -8.73 -5.42 20.54
CA PRO A 86 -9.14 -6.02 19.25
C PRO A 86 -8.01 -6.19 18.23
N ASP A 87 -7.03 -5.28 18.18
CA ASP A 87 -5.94 -5.31 17.19
C ASP A 87 -4.99 -6.50 17.40
N VAL A 88 -4.87 -7.00 18.64
CA VAL A 88 -3.99 -8.12 19.01
C VAL A 88 -4.76 -9.35 19.49
N GLN A 89 -6.08 -9.26 19.68
CA GLN A 89 -6.87 -10.33 20.29
C GLN A 89 -6.81 -11.66 19.51
N GLY A 90 -6.67 -11.59 18.18
CA GLY A 90 -6.54 -12.77 17.32
C GLY A 90 -5.11 -13.31 17.19
N ASP A 91 -4.11 -12.59 17.73
CA ASP A 91 -2.71 -12.95 17.59
C ASP A 91 -2.35 -14.12 18.53
N PRO A 92 -1.79 -15.23 18.01
CA PRO A 92 -1.46 -16.39 18.82
C PRO A 92 -0.35 -16.12 19.86
N LEU A 93 0.64 -15.29 19.54
CA LEU A 93 1.72 -14.95 20.48
C LEU A 93 1.20 -14.06 21.61
N PHE A 94 0.36 -13.07 21.30
CA PHE A 94 -0.34 -12.30 22.35
C PHE A 94 -1.26 -13.20 23.19
N GLY A 95 -1.96 -14.15 22.56
CA GLY A 95 -2.75 -15.17 23.25
C GLY A 95 -1.93 -16.00 24.24
N PHE A 96 -0.73 -16.43 23.85
CA PHE A 96 0.21 -17.11 24.75
C PHE A 96 0.67 -16.18 25.88
N PHE A 97 1.12 -14.96 25.55
CA PHE A 97 1.59 -13.98 26.53
C PHE A 97 0.53 -13.67 27.59
N SER A 98 -0.71 -13.39 27.16
CA SER A 98 -1.83 -13.03 28.03
C SER A 98 -2.36 -14.18 28.88
N THR A 99 -2.08 -15.44 28.52
CA THR A 99 -2.49 -16.62 29.29
C THR A 99 -1.36 -17.25 30.11
N LYS A 100 -0.09 -16.92 29.82
CA LYS A 100 1.08 -17.32 30.61
C LYS A 100 1.12 -16.56 31.94
N ARG A 101 0.50 -17.14 32.97
CA ARG A 101 0.46 -16.54 34.33
C ARG A 101 1.53 -17.06 35.28
N THR A 102 2.29 -18.09 34.91
CA THR A 102 3.35 -18.71 35.71
C THR A 102 4.53 -19.14 34.84
N GLY A 103 5.65 -19.48 35.48
CA GLY A 103 6.88 -19.93 34.80
C GLY A 103 7.91 -18.82 34.67
N ARG A 104 8.75 -18.90 33.63
CA ARG A 104 9.79 -17.91 33.35
C ARG A 104 9.16 -16.56 32.95
N VAL A 105 9.77 -15.48 33.44
CA VAL A 105 9.32 -14.11 33.13
C VAL A 105 9.51 -13.84 31.64
N LEU A 106 8.41 -13.41 31.01
CA LEU A 106 8.33 -12.96 29.63
C LEU A 106 7.91 -11.49 29.68
N ASP A 107 8.77 -10.61 29.21
CA ASP A 107 8.54 -9.17 29.16
C ASP A 107 8.62 -8.74 27.69
N LYS A 108 7.58 -8.06 27.19
CA LYS A 108 7.44 -7.67 25.78
C LYS A 108 6.49 -6.49 25.62
N TRP A 109 6.78 -5.64 24.65
CA TRP A 109 5.85 -4.63 24.15
C TRP A 109 4.68 -5.28 23.40
N ILE A 110 3.44 -4.90 23.74
CA ILE A 110 2.25 -5.55 23.20
C ILE A 110 2.15 -5.41 21.67
N HIS A 111 2.58 -4.28 21.11
CA HIS A 111 2.53 -4.04 19.66
C HIS A 111 3.60 -4.81 18.87
N TYR A 112 4.53 -5.51 19.53
CA TYR A 112 5.51 -6.37 18.84
C TYR A 112 4.87 -7.68 18.34
N PHE A 113 3.81 -8.18 19.00
CA PHE A 113 3.23 -9.48 18.66
C PHE A 113 2.75 -9.59 17.21
N PRO A 114 1.97 -8.63 16.66
CA PRO A 114 1.59 -8.67 15.24
C PRO A 114 2.79 -8.63 14.29
N VAL A 115 3.87 -7.94 14.67
CA VAL A 115 5.11 -7.87 13.87
C VAL A 115 5.79 -9.23 13.81
N TYR A 116 5.90 -9.93 14.94
CA TYR A 116 6.42 -11.30 14.94
C TYR A 116 5.54 -12.22 14.09
N SER A 117 4.21 -12.16 14.25
CA SER A 117 3.29 -13.00 13.48
C SER A 117 3.46 -12.80 11.98
N GLU A 118 3.46 -11.55 11.51
CA GLU A 118 3.65 -11.18 10.10
C GLU A 118 4.91 -11.79 9.49
N HIS A 119 6.05 -11.75 10.21
CA HIS A 119 7.33 -12.20 9.66
C HIS A 119 7.65 -13.67 9.94
N PHE A 120 7.12 -14.23 11.03
CA PHE A 120 7.52 -15.54 11.54
C PHE A 120 6.51 -16.66 11.30
N GLU A 121 5.25 -16.35 10.96
CA GLU A 121 4.20 -17.36 10.77
C GLU A 121 4.63 -18.49 9.80
N ARG A 122 5.33 -18.14 8.71
CA ARG A 122 5.78 -19.10 7.69
C ARG A 122 6.77 -20.16 8.19
N PHE A 123 7.37 -19.98 9.36
CA PHE A 123 8.32 -20.92 9.97
C PHE A 123 7.66 -21.87 10.98
N ARG A 124 6.39 -21.65 11.33
CA ARG A 124 5.69 -22.50 12.31
C ARG A 124 5.58 -23.94 11.84
N GLY A 125 5.82 -24.88 12.76
CA GLY A 125 5.72 -26.31 12.49
C GLY A 125 6.79 -26.86 11.54
N ARG A 126 7.88 -26.12 11.32
CA ARG A 126 9.02 -26.52 10.49
C ARG A 126 10.26 -26.75 11.36
N GLU A 127 11.25 -27.42 10.79
CA GLU A 127 12.62 -27.42 11.33
C GLU A 127 13.24 -26.04 11.09
N VAL A 128 12.99 -25.12 12.02
CA VAL A 128 13.50 -23.73 11.99
C VAL A 128 14.61 -23.58 13.01
N ARG A 129 15.66 -22.83 12.66
CA ARG A 129 16.76 -22.48 13.57
C ARG A 129 16.67 -21.01 13.92
N ILE A 130 16.43 -20.72 15.20
CA ILE A 130 16.30 -19.36 15.72
C ILE A 130 17.42 -19.06 16.71
N LEU A 131 18.00 -17.88 16.55
CA LEU A 131 18.89 -17.24 17.51
C LEU A 131 18.17 -16.04 18.12
N GLU A 132 18.14 -15.95 19.44
CA GLU A 132 17.72 -14.76 20.19
C GLU A 132 18.91 -14.25 21.02
N ILE A 133 19.30 -13.01 20.80
CA ILE A 133 20.29 -12.30 21.60
C ILE A 133 19.53 -11.46 22.61
N GLY A 134 19.83 -11.64 23.90
CA GLY A 134 19.01 -11.19 25.03
C GLY A 134 18.10 -12.31 25.53
N VAL A 135 18.49 -13.01 26.61
CA VAL A 135 17.68 -14.08 27.20
C VAL A 135 16.92 -13.58 28.43
N TYR A 136 17.54 -12.69 29.21
CA TYR A 136 17.02 -12.17 30.46
C TYR A 136 16.63 -13.29 31.46
N ARG A 137 15.33 -13.65 31.51
CA ARG A 137 14.78 -14.71 32.37
C ARG A 137 14.19 -15.88 31.57
N GLY A 138 14.31 -15.87 30.24
CA GLY A 138 14.01 -17.01 29.38
C GLY A 138 12.56 -17.20 28.98
N GLY A 139 11.67 -16.25 29.29
CA GLY A 139 10.26 -16.39 28.96
C GLY A 139 9.97 -16.39 27.46
N SER A 140 10.80 -15.69 26.67
CA SER A 140 10.70 -15.64 25.20
C SER A 140 11.15 -16.94 24.54
N LEU A 141 12.22 -17.57 25.04
CA LEU A 141 12.64 -18.90 24.58
C LEU A 141 11.51 -19.95 24.71
N ASP A 142 10.78 -19.93 25.83
CA ASP A 142 9.59 -20.79 25.99
C ASP A 142 8.50 -20.47 24.96
N MET A 143 8.30 -19.18 24.67
CA MET A 143 7.32 -18.72 23.69
C MET A 143 7.70 -19.18 22.28
N TRP A 144 8.97 -19.07 21.90
CA TRP A 144 9.47 -19.54 20.60
C TRP A 144 9.36 -21.06 20.47
N ARG A 145 9.64 -21.82 21.54
CA ARG A 145 9.43 -23.27 21.58
C ARG A 145 7.97 -23.62 21.35
N TRP A 146 7.05 -22.94 22.03
CA TRP A 146 5.62 -23.12 21.84
C TRP A 146 5.16 -22.74 20.42
N TYR A 147 5.64 -21.62 19.89
CA TYR A 147 5.16 -21.03 18.65
C TYR A 147 5.63 -21.79 17.40
N PHE A 148 6.92 -22.13 17.34
CA PHE A 148 7.53 -22.83 16.20
C PHE A 148 7.40 -24.35 16.29
N GLY A 149 7.28 -24.89 17.50
CA GLY A 149 7.02 -26.31 17.75
C GLY A 149 8.28 -27.12 18.07
N PRO A 150 8.14 -28.45 18.21
CA PRO A 150 9.18 -29.32 18.77
C PRO A 150 10.40 -29.52 17.85
N GLN A 151 10.28 -29.24 16.56
CA GLN A 151 11.40 -29.36 15.61
C GLN A 151 12.28 -28.10 15.55
N ALA A 152 11.88 -27.01 16.20
CA ALA A 152 12.69 -25.81 16.24
C ALA A 152 13.99 -26.04 17.02
N THR A 153 15.10 -25.52 16.52
CA THR A 153 16.34 -25.37 17.28
C THR A 153 16.40 -23.94 17.77
N ILE A 154 16.42 -23.76 19.09
CA ILE A 154 16.34 -22.45 19.74
C ILE A 154 17.64 -22.23 20.50
N VAL A 155 18.34 -21.16 20.13
CA VAL A 155 19.58 -20.72 20.76
C VAL A 155 19.36 -19.33 21.33
N GLY A 156 19.57 -19.20 22.63
CA GLY A 156 19.61 -17.92 23.33
C GLY A 156 21.05 -17.49 23.61
N VAL A 157 21.30 -16.19 23.62
CA VAL A 157 22.58 -15.59 23.99
C VAL A 157 22.37 -14.50 25.02
N ASP A 158 23.19 -14.48 26.06
CA ASP A 158 23.18 -13.40 27.05
C ASP A 158 24.59 -13.14 27.57
N ILE A 159 24.83 -11.92 28.06
CA ILE A 159 26.09 -11.57 28.72
C ILE A 159 26.06 -11.91 30.22
N ASP A 160 24.88 -11.95 30.84
CA ASP A 160 24.72 -12.35 32.24
C ASP A 160 24.83 -13.88 32.36
N GLU A 161 25.88 -14.36 33.05
CA GLU A 161 26.08 -15.80 33.33
C GLU A 161 24.87 -16.47 33.99
N ARG A 162 24.00 -15.72 34.69
CA ARG A 162 22.76 -16.26 35.28
C ARG A 162 21.79 -16.76 34.22
N ALA A 163 21.84 -16.26 32.98
CA ALA A 163 21.00 -16.74 31.89
C ALA A 163 21.27 -18.22 31.58
N ARG A 164 22.45 -18.75 31.94
CA ARG A 164 22.78 -20.17 31.78
C ARG A 164 21.82 -21.08 32.55
N GLU A 165 21.23 -20.61 33.65
CA GLU A 165 20.23 -21.36 34.44
C GLU A 165 18.92 -21.62 33.69
N VAL A 166 18.64 -20.82 32.66
CA VAL A 166 17.45 -20.96 31.80
C VAL A 166 17.63 -22.09 30.76
N SER A 167 18.87 -22.42 30.41
CA SER A 167 19.21 -23.44 29.41
C SER A 167 18.56 -24.79 29.73
N SER A 168 18.06 -25.48 28.70
CA SER A 168 17.31 -26.73 28.85
C SER A 168 17.41 -27.62 27.61
N PRO A 169 16.88 -28.85 27.62
CA PRO A 169 16.76 -29.65 26.41
C PRO A 169 15.93 -28.99 25.30
N ASP A 170 15.03 -28.06 25.65
CA ASP A 170 14.17 -27.35 24.70
C ASP A 170 14.82 -26.11 24.08
N HIS A 171 15.88 -25.57 24.67
CA HIS A 171 16.63 -24.43 24.13
C HIS A 171 17.99 -24.31 24.80
N VAL A 172 19.01 -23.98 24.01
CA VAL A 172 20.38 -23.83 24.51
C VAL A 172 20.65 -22.36 24.77
N VAL A 173 21.24 -22.04 25.91
CA VAL A 173 21.76 -20.69 26.20
C VAL A 173 23.28 -20.70 26.17
N GLU A 174 23.87 -19.83 25.35
CA GLU A 174 25.29 -19.52 25.32
C GLU A 174 25.56 -18.17 26.00
N ILE A 175 26.72 -18.06 26.65
CA ILE A 175 27.11 -16.82 27.31
C ILE A 175 28.18 -16.12 26.49
N GLY A 176 27.95 -14.87 26.15
CA GLY A 176 28.89 -14.05 25.40
C GLY A 176 28.38 -12.64 25.10
N ASP A 177 29.27 -11.83 24.58
CA ASP A 177 29.02 -10.42 24.28
C ASP A 177 28.63 -10.28 22.80
N GLN A 178 27.46 -9.68 22.52
CA GLN A 178 27.01 -9.45 21.15
C GLN A 178 27.89 -8.45 20.38
N THR A 179 28.72 -7.67 21.07
CA THR A 179 29.70 -6.78 20.43
C THR A 179 30.94 -7.51 19.91
N ASP A 180 31.10 -8.82 20.18
CA ASP A 180 32.18 -9.67 19.67
C ASP A 180 31.73 -10.40 18.38
N PRO A 181 32.19 -9.97 17.19
CA PRO A 181 31.80 -10.61 15.93
C PRO A 181 32.31 -12.05 15.80
N GLU A 182 33.43 -12.40 16.44
CA GLU A 182 33.98 -13.76 16.37
C GLU A 182 33.15 -14.72 17.20
N PHE A 183 32.68 -14.27 18.38
CA PHE A 183 31.69 -15.01 19.16
C PHE A 183 30.41 -15.23 18.35
N LEU A 184 29.83 -14.18 17.74
CA LEU A 184 28.63 -14.29 16.90
C LEU A 184 28.82 -15.25 15.71
N ARG A 185 29.97 -15.20 15.04
CA ARG A 185 30.33 -16.16 13.96
C ARG A 185 30.38 -17.58 14.48
N SER A 186 30.99 -17.81 15.64
CA SER A 186 31.10 -19.15 16.24
C SER A 186 29.73 -19.78 16.53
N LEU A 187 28.72 -18.96 16.88
CA LEU A 187 27.34 -19.44 17.05
C LEU A 187 26.75 -19.91 15.73
N SER A 188 26.96 -19.15 14.65
CA SER A 188 26.50 -19.55 13.31
C SER A 188 27.22 -20.79 12.80
N GLU A 189 28.50 -20.98 13.14
CA GLU A 189 29.24 -22.21 12.80
C GLU A 189 28.70 -23.43 13.57
N LYS A 190 28.38 -23.24 14.86
CA LYS A 190 27.95 -24.32 15.76
C LYS A 190 26.49 -24.73 15.56
N TYR A 191 25.61 -23.75 15.34
CA TYR A 191 24.16 -23.95 15.35
C TYR A 191 23.46 -23.51 14.06
N GLY A 192 24.14 -22.70 13.23
CA GLY A 192 23.55 -22.12 12.04
C GLY A 192 23.54 -23.05 10.82
N PRO A 193 23.22 -22.52 9.62
CA PRO A 193 22.72 -21.15 9.42
C PRO A 193 21.38 -20.96 10.14
N PHE A 194 21.15 -19.76 10.68
CA PHE A 194 19.88 -19.44 11.34
C PHE A 194 18.87 -18.96 10.31
N ASP A 195 17.61 -19.37 10.46
CA ASP A 195 16.48 -18.85 9.70
C ASP A 195 15.99 -17.52 10.26
N ILE A 196 16.09 -17.35 11.58
CA ILE A 196 15.68 -16.16 12.31
C ILE A 196 16.79 -15.77 13.29
N VAL A 197 17.18 -14.50 13.27
CA VAL A 197 17.96 -13.87 14.35
C VAL A 197 17.12 -12.72 14.92
N ILE A 198 16.95 -12.72 16.24
CA ILE A 198 16.34 -11.63 17.00
C ILE A 198 17.43 -10.97 17.85
N ASP A 199 17.57 -9.65 17.73
CA ASP A 199 18.41 -8.84 18.61
C ASP A 199 17.53 -8.06 19.59
N ASP A 200 17.47 -8.56 20.82
CA ASP A 200 16.77 -8.02 21.99
C ASP A 200 17.74 -7.92 23.19
N GLY A 201 19.01 -7.61 22.90
CA GLY A 201 20.09 -7.68 23.87
C GLY A 201 20.30 -6.41 24.68
N GLY A 202 21.47 -5.77 24.57
CA GLY A 202 21.80 -4.58 25.38
C GLY A 202 21.25 -3.25 24.84
N HIS A 203 20.80 -3.24 23.59
CA HIS A 203 20.20 -2.10 22.88
C HIS A 203 21.09 -0.84 22.73
N GLU A 204 22.40 -0.92 23.03
CA GLU A 204 23.33 0.13 22.64
C GLU A 204 23.53 0.13 21.12
N MET A 205 23.79 1.30 20.55
CA MET A 205 23.83 1.45 19.08
C MET A 205 24.87 0.56 18.42
N GLN A 206 26.06 0.46 19.02
CA GLN A 206 27.13 -0.41 18.53
C GLN A 206 26.72 -1.88 18.58
N GLN A 207 26.04 -2.32 19.64
CA GLN A 207 25.58 -3.69 19.81
C GLN A 207 24.65 -4.12 18.68
N GLN A 208 23.60 -3.33 18.41
CA GLN A 208 22.63 -3.62 17.33
C GLN A 208 23.29 -3.60 15.94
N ILE A 209 24.19 -2.65 15.68
CA ILE A 209 24.92 -2.56 14.40
C ILE A 209 25.85 -3.77 14.21
N VAL A 210 26.60 -4.17 15.25
CA VAL A 210 27.52 -5.31 15.18
C VAL A 210 26.77 -6.61 14.93
N THR A 211 25.65 -6.83 15.63
CA THR A 211 24.77 -7.98 15.36
C THR A 211 24.32 -7.99 13.92
N ALA A 212 23.84 -6.85 13.40
CA ALA A 212 23.30 -6.79 12.05
C ALA A 212 24.37 -7.03 10.97
N GLU A 213 25.53 -6.37 11.06
CA GLU A 213 26.64 -6.54 10.13
C GLU A 213 27.25 -7.96 10.21
N THR A 214 27.22 -8.61 11.38
CA THR A 214 27.82 -9.94 11.54
C THR A 214 26.86 -11.07 11.17
N MET A 215 25.61 -11.02 11.61
CA MET A 215 24.67 -12.13 11.49
C MET A 215 23.88 -12.10 10.18
N PHE A 216 23.60 -10.94 9.61
CA PHE A 216 22.85 -10.86 8.35
C PHE A 216 23.51 -11.65 7.19
N PRO A 217 24.83 -11.54 6.95
CA PRO A 217 25.50 -12.33 5.91
C PRO A 217 25.46 -13.84 6.17
N LEU A 218 25.27 -14.25 7.43
CA LEU A 218 25.29 -15.66 7.87
C LEU A 218 23.90 -16.31 7.97
N LEU A 219 22.83 -15.51 7.90
CA LEU A 219 21.45 -16.03 7.82
C LEU A 219 21.26 -17.01 6.65
N ALA A 220 20.35 -17.97 6.81
CA ALA A 220 19.86 -18.78 5.71
C ALA A 220 19.21 -17.91 4.62
N ASP A 221 19.21 -18.38 3.36
CA ASP A 221 18.47 -17.68 2.30
C ASP A 221 16.97 -17.69 2.61
N GLY A 222 16.33 -16.53 2.48
CA GLY A 222 14.96 -16.36 2.95
C GLY A 222 14.85 -16.12 4.46
N GLY A 223 15.94 -16.00 5.21
CA GLY A 223 15.95 -15.74 6.65
C GLY A 223 15.56 -14.30 7.04
N ILE A 224 15.40 -14.07 8.34
CA ILE A 224 14.99 -12.79 8.93
C ILE A 224 15.97 -12.39 10.03
N LEU A 225 16.45 -11.14 9.99
CA LEU A 225 17.04 -10.45 11.13
C LEU A 225 15.99 -9.46 11.64
N LEU A 226 15.62 -9.55 12.92
CA LEU A 226 14.71 -8.62 13.59
C LEU A 226 15.45 -7.98 14.76
N THR A 227 15.44 -6.66 14.84
CA THR A 227 16.03 -5.90 15.94
C THR A 227 14.93 -5.22 16.72
N GLU A 228 14.86 -5.48 18.03
CA GLU A 228 13.92 -4.90 18.97
C GLU A 228 14.47 -3.62 19.61
N ASP A 229 13.59 -2.89 20.29
CA ASP A 229 13.91 -1.70 21.08
C ASP A 229 14.73 -0.65 20.32
N CYS A 230 14.43 -0.48 19.04
CA CYS A 230 15.09 0.51 18.19
C CYS A 230 14.81 1.96 18.64
N HIS A 231 13.81 2.19 19.51
CA HIS A 231 13.58 3.50 20.11
C HIS A 231 14.76 4.00 20.96
N THR A 232 15.63 3.11 21.45
CA THR A 232 16.86 3.50 22.16
C THR A 232 17.82 4.30 21.28
N SER A 233 17.66 4.24 19.94
CA SER A 233 18.35 5.12 19.00
C SER A 233 18.09 6.61 19.23
N TYR A 234 17.04 6.97 19.97
CA TYR A 234 16.72 8.34 20.31
C TYR A 234 17.14 8.73 21.73
N TRP A 235 17.60 7.78 22.55
CA TRP A 235 17.86 7.98 23.98
C TRP A 235 19.35 8.08 24.28
N GLU A 236 19.77 9.17 24.93
CA GLU A 236 21.19 9.43 25.20
C GLU A 236 21.83 8.33 26.06
N ALA A 237 21.09 7.73 27.00
CA ALA A 237 21.56 6.64 27.86
C ALA A 237 22.07 5.41 27.09
N TYR A 238 21.58 5.20 25.86
CA TYR A 238 21.97 4.11 24.97
C TYR A 238 22.88 4.59 23.83
N GLN A 239 23.52 5.74 24.01
CA GLN A 239 24.34 6.43 22.99
C GLN A 239 23.51 6.92 21.78
N GLY A 240 22.19 7.02 21.96
CA GLY A 240 21.24 7.52 20.99
C GLY A 240 21.25 9.05 20.81
N GLY A 241 20.32 9.51 19.98
CA GLY A 241 20.01 10.91 19.71
C GLY A 241 19.36 11.06 18.32
N THR A 242 18.29 11.84 18.22
CA THR A 242 17.60 12.07 16.94
C THR A 242 18.55 12.62 15.88
N GLY A 243 18.71 11.90 14.77
CA GLY A 243 19.61 12.28 13.68
C GLY A 243 21.10 12.14 14.02
N ARG A 244 21.46 11.54 15.16
CA ARG A 244 22.85 11.38 15.58
C ARG A 244 23.54 10.31 14.72
N PRO A 245 24.66 10.64 14.05
CA PRO A 245 25.44 9.67 13.31
C PRO A 245 25.93 8.53 14.22
N GLY A 246 25.89 7.30 13.70
CA GLY A 246 26.31 6.10 14.44
C GLY A 246 25.22 5.46 15.29
N THR A 247 24.01 6.02 15.35
CA THR A 247 22.85 5.32 15.91
C THR A 247 22.35 4.22 14.96
N PHE A 248 21.71 3.20 15.50
CA PHE A 248 21.20 2.09 14.70
C PHE A 248 20.19 2.56 13.65
N ILE A 249 19.25 3.46 14.00
CA ILE A 249 18.30 4.01 13.02
C ILE A 249 19.00 4.81 11.91
N GLU A 250 19.99 5.65 12.22
CA GLU A 250 20.75 6.36 11.17
C GLU A 250 21.55 5.38 10.29
N TRP A 251 22.11 4.32 10.88
CA TRP A 251 22.73 3.22 10.11
C TRP A 251 21.72 2.51 9.22
N CYS A 252 20.52 2.16 9.70
CA CYS A 252 19.48 1.52 8.87
C CYS A 252 19.05 2.40 7.69
N LYS A 253 19.01 3.72 7.86
CA LYS A 253 18.71 4.65 6.75
C LYS A 253 19.74 4.54 5.63
N THR A 254 21.01 4.34 5.95
CA THR A 254 22.05 4.05 4.93
C THR A 254 21.81 2.72 4.21
N LYS A 255 21.18 1.74 4.86
CA LYS A 255 20.86 0.45 4.24
C LYS A 255 19.68 0.51 3.28
N VAL A 256 18.76 1.46 3.44
CA VAL A 256 17.71 1.76 2.43
C VAL A 256 18.36 2.10 1.10
N ASP A 257 19.43 2.86 1.17
CA ASP A 257 20.27 3.24 0.06
C ASP A 257 20.94 2.00 -0.58
N ASP A 258 21.50 1.10 0.22
CA ASP A 258 22.13 -0.15 -0.25
C ASP A 258 21.14 -1.10 -0.94
N VAL A 259 19.91 -1.22 -0.42
CA VAL A 259 18.81 -1.98 -1.07
C VAL A 259 18.55 -1.50 -2.51
N ASN A 260 18.78 -0.21 -2.75
CA ASN A 260 18.63 0.48 -4.04
C ASN A 260 19.97 0.66 -4.78
N GLY A 261 21.03 -0.03 -4.36
CA GLY A 261 22.40 0.14 -4.88
C GLY A 261 22.50 0.09 -6.40
N TYR A 262 21.76 -0.82 -7.07
CA TYR A 262 21.75 -0.95 -8.53
C TYR A 262 21.22 0.27 -9.30
N HIS A 263 20.57 1.21 -8.63
CA HIS A 263 20.05 2.45 -9.23
C HIS A 263 20.92 3.66 -8.96
N ARG A 264 22.01 3.50 -8.18
CA ARG A 264 22.94 4.58 -7.84
C ARG A 264 24.23 4.43 -8.65
N PRO A 265 24.86 5.54 -9.07
CA PRO A 265 26.17 5.49 -9.70
C PRO A 265 27.26 5.18 -8.66
N GLY A 266 28.25 4.37 -9.04
CA GLY A 266 29.43 4.09 -8.20
C GLY A 266 29.50 2.65 -7.67
N PRO A 267 30.47 2.35 -6.80
CA PRO A 267 30.56 1.05 -6.15
C PRO A 267 29.37 0.81 -5.22
N ILE A 268 28.96 -0.45 -5.11
CA ILE A 268 27.86 -0.89 -4.24
C ILE A 268 28.40 -1.84 -3.17
N ASP A 269 27.76 -1.85 -2.01
CA ASP A 269 27.95 -2.92 -1.03
C ASP A 269 27.23 -4.18 -1.53
N ARG A 270 27.99 -5.19 -1.93
CA ARG A 270 27.46 -6.42 -2.51
C ARG A 270 26.62 -7.23 -1.53
N VAL A 271 26.97 -7.23 -0.24
CA VAL A 271 26.22 -8.00 0.76
C VAL A 271 24.83 -7.40 0.90
N TRP A 272 24.76 -6.09 1.15
CA TRP A 272 23.48 -5.42 1.41
C TRP A 272 22.66 -5.23 0.11
N THR A 273 23.31 -4.95 -1.03
CA THR A 273 22.60 -4.77 -2.31
C THR A 273 22.08 -6.09 -2.89
N ASP A 274 22.88 -7.16 -2.83
CA ASP A 274 22.53 -8.42 -3.48
C ASP A 274 21.73 -9.36 -2.57
N MET A 275 21.79 -9.20 -1.24
CA MET A 275 21.16 -10.15 -0.30
C MET A 275 19.97 -9.58 0.49
N VAL A 276 19.71 -8.27 0.48
CA VAL A 276 18.55 -7.70 1.18
C VAL A 276 17.34 -7.68 0.25
N ALA A 277 16.32 -8.45 0.60
CA ALA A 277 15.03 -8.48 -0.09
C ALA A 277 14.21 -7.23 0.24
N SER A 278 14.14 -6.88 1.53
CA SER A 278 13.35 -5.77 2.06
C SER A 278 13.82 -5.37 3.44
N LEU A 279 13.61 -4.09 3.76
CA LEU A 279 13.70 -3.51 5.10
C LEU A 279 12.30 -3.06 5.51
N ALA A 280 11.84 -3.42 6.71
CA ALA A 280 10.58 -2.96 7.26
C ALA A 280 10.83 -2.26 8.60
N PHE A 281 10.32 -1.03 8.73
CA PHE A 281 10.37 -0.24 9.96
C PHE A 281 8.99 -0.25 10.60
N TYR A 282 8.94 -0.68 11.85
CA TYR A 282 7.78 -0.58 12.72
C TYR A 282 8.14 0.33 13.90
N ASP A 283 7.16 0.64 14.74
CA ASP A 283 7.45 1.30 16.01
C ASP A 283 8.40 0.43 16.84
N SER A 284 9.63 0.92 17.01
CA SER A 284 10.69 0.29 17.78
C SER A 284 11.17 -1.09 17.29
N ILE A 285 10.81 -1.51 16.09
CA ILE A 285 11.35 -2.72 15.46
C ILE A 285 11.87 -2.40 14.05
N VAL A 286 13.03 -2.95 13.69
CA VAL A 286 13.50 -3.04 12.31
C VAL A 286 13.65 -4.50 11.90
N VAL A 287 13.09 -4.85 10.73
CA VAL A 287 13.21 -6.18 10.15
C VAL A 287 13.97 -6.13 8.83
N VAL A 288 15.02 -6.94 8.71
CA VAL A 288 15.78 -7.16 7.48
C VAL A 288 15.50 -8.56 6.96
N LYS A 289 14.92 -8.66 5.76
CA LYS A 289 14.68 -9.95 5.10
C LYS A 289 15.80 -10.28 4.14
N LYS A 290 16.44 -11.44 4.35
CA LYS A 290 17.47 -11.95 3.44
C LYS A 290 16.83 -12.68 2.26
N LYS A 291 17.30 -12.38 1.06
CA LYS A 291 17.08 -13.17 -0.16
C LYS A 291 18.13 -12.79 -1.19
N GLN A 292 18.82 -13.77 -1.77
CA GLN A 292 19.67 -13.51 -2.92
C GLN A 292 18.83 -12.95 -4.07
N ARG A 293 19.14 -11.72 -4.48
CA ARG A 293 18.48 -11.01 -5.56
C ARG A 293 19.31 -11.12 -6.84
N PHE A 294 18.59 -11.16 -7.95
CA PHE A 294 19.17 -10.86 -9.25
C PHE A 294 19.26 -9.33 -9.41
N ALA A 295 20.27 -8.86 -10.15
CA ALA A 295 20.40 -7.44 -10.47
C ALA A 295 19.12 -6.97 -11.20
N PRO A 296 18.42 -5.92 -10.72
CA PRO A 296 17.16 -5.51 -11.30
C PRO A 296 17.36 -5.05 -12.74
N PHE A 297 16.48 -5.49 -13.62
CA PHE A 297 16.38 -5.01 -14.99
C PHE A 297 14.91 -4.84 -15.34
N ALA A 298 14.64 -3.90 -16.25
CA ALA A 298 13.30 -3.71 -16.79
C ALA A 298 13.19 -4.45 -18.13
N GLU A 299 12.07 -5.13 -18.35
CA GLU A 299 11.76 -5.86 -19.58
C GLU A 299 10.36 -5.47 -20.09
N GLN A 300 10.10 -5.73 -21.37
CA GLN A 300 8.81 -5.48 -22.02
C GLN A 300 8.33 -6.78 -22.68
N VAL A 301 7.04 -7.09 -22.51
CA VAL A 301 6.39 -8.27 -23.09
C VAL A 301 5.25 -7.85 -24.03
N GLY A 302 4.92 -8.70 -25.00
CA GLY A 302 3.84 -8.45 -25.97
C GLY A 302 4.16 -8.89 -27.39
N HIS A 303 5.44 -9.07 -27.70
CA HIS A 303 5.94 -9.55 -28.99
C HIS A 303 7.22 -10.38 -28.79
N ALA A 304 7.55 -11.28 -29.72
CA ALA A 304 8.73 -12.17 -29.61
C ALA A 304 10.07 -11.47 -29.98
N GLU A 305 10.12 -10.14 -29.92
CA GLU A 305 11.24 -9.33 -30.41
C GLU A 305 12.47 -9.39 -29.51
N PHE A 306 12.32 -9.79 -28.24
CA PHE A 306 13.43 -10.03 -27.31
C PHE A 306 14.46 -11.03 -27.85
N LEU A 307 14.06 -11.90 -28.79
CA LEU A 307 14.94 -12.84 -29.48
C LEU A 307 15.89 -12.17 -30.49
N LEU A 308 15.58 -10.98 -30.98
CA LEU A 308 16.25 -10.34 -32.12
C LEU A 308 16.69 -8.90 -31.86
N LEU A 309 16.10 -8.22 -30.89
CA LEU A 309 16.26 -6.77 -30.67
C LEU A 309 16.47 -6.43 -29.18
N PRO A 310 17.35 -5.46 -28.84
CA PRO A 310 17.42 -4.88 -27.50
C PRO A 310 16.13 -4.16 -27.11
N ARG A 311 15.85 -4.03 -25.79
CA ARG A 311 14.63 -3.35 -25.27
C ARG A 311 14.38 -1.97 -25.88
N PHE A 312 15.41 -1.15 -26.05
CA PHE A 312 15.27 0.20 -26.61
C PHE A 312 14.63 0.17 -28.02
N SER A 313 15.00 -0.81 -28.83
CA SER A 313 14.44 -1.02 -30.17
C SER A 313 13.00 -1.56 -30.10
N ALA A 314 12.72 -2.49 -29.17
CA ALA A 314 11.37 -3.04 -28.98
C ALA A 314 10.36 -1.99 -28.49
N GLN A 315 10.78 -1.06 -27.62
CA GLN A 315 9.94 0.05 -27.17
C GLN A 315 9.55 0.95 -28.34
N HIS A 316 10.49 1.23 -29.26
CA HIS A 316 10.20 2.01 -30.46
C HIS A 316 9.27 1.25 -31.42
N LEU A 317 9.47 -0.06 -31.59
CA LEU A 317 8.58 -0.88 -32.42
C LEU A 317 7.16 -0.96 -31.87
N THR A 318 7.02 -1.07 -30.54
CA THR A 318 5.71 -1.04 -29.86
C THR A 318 4.98 0.26 -30.16
N GLU A 319 5.65 1.40 -29.99
CA GLU A 319 5.08 2.72 -30.25
C GLU A 319 4.68 2.89 -31.73
N LEU A 320 5.52 2.41 -32.66
CA LEU A 320 5.22 2.42 -34.10
C LEU A 320 4.04 1.51 -34.44
N THR A 321 3.95 0.35 -33.81
CA THR A 321 2.88 -0.62 -34.03
C THR A 321 1.56 -0.08 -33.50
N ALA A 322 1.56 0.51 -32.30
CA ALA A 322 0.39 1.19 -31.74
C ALA A 322 -0.10 2.33 -32.65
N ARG A 323 0.83 3.15 -33.18
CA ARG A 323 0.49 4.21 -34.15
C ARG A 323 -0.07 3.66 -35.46
N ARG A 324 0.51 2.56 -35.98
CA ARG A 324 0.01 1.87 -37.17
C ARG A 324 -1.41 1.38 -36.93
N ASP A 325 -1.67 0.72 -35.80
CA ASP A 325 -2.97 0.12 -35.50
C ASP A 325 -4.04 1.19 -35.30
N ALA A 326 -3.70 2.31 -34.64
CA ALA A 326 -4.58 3.47 -34.55
C ALA A 326 -4.89 4.06 -35.94
N ALA A 327 -3.89 4.21 -36.81
CA ALA A 327 -4.09 4.70 -38.18
C ALA A 327 -4.94 3.74 -39.03
N VAL A 328 -4.78 2.43 -38.86
CA VAL A 328 -5.60 1.41 -39.51
C VAL A 328 -7.04 1.47 -39.03
N ALA A 329 -7.28 1.55 -37.72
CA ALA A 329 -8.61 1.69 -37.14
C ALA A 329 -9.31 2.97 -37.63
N GLN A 330 -8.59 4.10 -37.65
CA GLN A 330 -9.11 5.37 -38.18
C GLN A 330 -9.47 5.26 -39.66
N ARG A 331 -8.62 4.63 -40.48
CA ARG A 331 -8.90 4.39 -41.91
C ARG A 331 -10.17 3.55 -42.08
N ASP A 332 -10.32 2.50 -41.28
CA ASP A 332 -11.47 1.58 -41.40
C ASP A 332 -12.76 2.26 -40.95
N GLN A 333 -12.71 3.12 -39.93
CA GLN A 333 -13.84 3.98 -39.54
C GLN A 333 -14.25 4.95 -40.65
N LEU A 334 -13.29 5.68 -41.25
CA LEU A 334 -13.56 6.60 -42.36
C LEU A 334 -14.17 5.89 -43.58
N ARG A 335 -13.80 4.62 -43.82
CA ARG A 335 -14.40 3.82 -44.90
C ARG A 335 -15.87 3.49 -44.63
N VAL A 336 -16.24 3.23 -43.38
CA VAL A 336 -17.64 3.01 -43.00
C VAL A 336 -18.43 4.29 -43.20
N GLU A 337 -17.91 5.43 -42.71
CA GLU A 337 -18.54 6.75 -42.86
C GLU A 337 -18.74 7.11 -44.34
N GLN A 338 -17.71 6.95 -45.19
CA GLN A 338 -17.82 7.17 -46.63
C GLN A 338 -18.86 6.26 -47.30
N ALA A 339 -18.98 5.00 -46.87
CA ALA A 339 -19.97 4.08 -47.42
C ALA A 339 -21.40 4.51 -47.05
N GLU A 340 -21.62 5.03 -45.84
CA GLU A 340 -22.89 5.58 -45.41
C GLU A 340 -23.24 6.88 -46.15
N GLU A 341 -22.30 7.81 -46.27
CA GLU A 341 -22.48 9.04 -47.07
C GLU A 341 -22.83 8.70 -48.53
N ARG A 342 -22.12 7.73 -49.13
CA ARG A 342 -22.38 7.29 -50.51
C ARG A 342 -23.76 6.67 -50.67
N LYS A 343 -24.24 5.88 -49.70
CA LYS A 343 -25.63 5.38 -49.70
C LYS A 343 -26.65 6.50 -49.61
N THR A 344 -26.40 7.48 -48.74
CA THR A 344 -27.28 8.64 -48.55
C THR A 344 -27.37 9.45 -49.85
N PHE A 345 -26.23 9.72 -50.47
CA PHE A 345 -26.13 10.40 -51.75
C PHE A 345 -26.81 9.63 -52.89
N GLU A 346 -26.63 8.31 -52.96
CA GLU A 346 -27.29 7.46 -53.96
C GLU A 346 -28.83 7.47 -53.78
N ALA A 347 -29.32 7.45 -52.55
CA ALA A 347 -30.75 7.55 -52.25
C ALA A 347 -31.33 8.92 -52.64
N GLU A 348 -30.62 10.01 -52.33
CA GLU A 348 -31.04 11.37 -52.70
C GLU A 348 -31.01 11.57 -54.22
N LYS A 349 -29.97 11.06 -54.90
CA LYS A 349 -29.91 11.03 -56.36
C LYS A 349 -31.09 10.28 -56.96
N ALA A 350 -31.42 9.09 -56.45
CA ALA A 350 -32.55 8.30 -56.95
C ALA A 350 -33.90 9.01 -56.74
N ARG A 351 -34.06 9.72 -55.61
CA ARG A 351 -35.21 10.59 -55.36
C ARG A 351 -35.30 11.72 -56.39
N LEU A 352 -34.22 12.46 -56.60
CA LEU A 352 -34.17 13.55 -57.59
C LEU A 352 -34.40 13.06 -59.02
N GLU A 353 -33.89 11.88 -59.39
CA GLU A 353 -34.16 11.24 -60.69
C GLU A 353 -35.62 10.81 -60.85
N THR A 354 -36.33 10.56 -59.75
CA THR A 354 -37.76 10.25 -59.75
C THR A 354 -38.58 11.53 -59.89
N GLU A 355 -38.30 12.56 -59.08
CA GLU A 355 -38.91 13.90 -59.21
C GLU A 355 -38.73 14.48 -60.62
N LEU A 356 -37.53 14.34 -61.22
CA LEU A 356 -37.27 14.79 -62.59
C LEU A 356 -38.09 14.02 -63.64
N ARG A 357 -38.34 12.72 -63.43
CA ARG A 357 -39.16 11.91 -64.34
C ARG A 357 -40.63 12.33 -64.26
N GLU A 358 -41.14 12.57 -63.06
CA GLU A 358 -42.50 13.07 -62.84
C GLU A 358 -42.71 14.43 -63.50
N LEU A 359 -41.80 15.39 -63.25
CA LEU A 359 -41.84 16.71 -63.90
C LEU A 359 -41.79 16.61 -65.43
N ARG A 360 -40.98 15.70 -65.98
CA ARG A 360 -40.94 15.49 -67.44
C ARG A 360 -42.25 14.95 -67.98
N ALA A 361 -42.87 14.00 -67.27
CA ALA A 361 -44.17 13.44 -67.66
C ALA A 361 -45.28 14.50 -67.58
N GLU A 362 -45.26 15.36 -66.56
CA GLU A 362 -46.18 16.50 -66.45
C GLU A 362 -46.02 17.47 -67.63
N VAL A 363 -44.78 17.85 -67.95
CA VAL A 363 -44.49 18.73 -69.10
C VAL A 363 -44.92 18.08 -70.42
N GLU A 364 -44.73 16.78 -70.59
CA GLU A 364 -45.13 16.05 -71.80
C GLU A 364 -46.65 15.94 -71.91
N ALA A 365 -47.35 15.69 -70.80
CA ALA A 365 -48.81 15.69 -70.74
C ALA A 365 -49.40 17.08 -71.03
N GLU A 366 -48.81 18.15 -70.49
CA GLU A 366 -49.20 19.53 -70.84
C GLU A 366 -48.96 19.83 -72.32
N ALA A 367 -47.82 19.37 -72.87
CA ALA A 367 -47.52 19.54 -74.29
C ALA A 367 -48.49 18.76 -75.19
N GLU A 368 -48.94 17.57 -74.76
CA GLU A 368 -49.92 16.76 -75.47
C GLU A 368 -51.34 17.34 -75.37
N ALA A 369 -51.75 17.82 -74.20
CA ALA A 369 -52.99 18.58 -74.03
C ALA A 369 -52.98 19.85 -74.91
N ALA A 370 -51.85 20.55 -74.99
CA ALA A 370 -51.70 21.67 -75.91
C ALA A 370 -51.83 21.23 -77.38
N ARG A 371 -51.31 20.04 -77.75
CA ARG A 371 -51.48 19.47 -79.11
C ARG A 371 -52.91 19.06 -79.42
N GLU A 372 -53.73 18.64 -78.45
CA GLU A 372 -55.15 18.34 -78.66
C GLU A 372 -56.03 19.59 -78.84
N VAL A 373 -55.62 20.73 -78.29
CA VAL A 373 -56.29 22.02 -78.53
C VAL A 373 -55.99 22.57 -79.94
N VAL A 374 -54.83 22.23 -80.51
CA VAL A 374 -54.40 22.71 -81.84
C VAL A 374 -55.30 22.25 -83.01
N PRO A 375 -55.82 21.01 -83.11
CA PRO A 375 -56.75 20.64 -84.18
C PRO A 375 -58.05 21.42 -84.11
N ASP A 376 -58.52 21.82 -82.91
CA ASP A 376 -59.71 22.65 -82.78
C ASP A 376 -59.45 24.08 -83.28
N ALA A 377 -58.28 24.66 -83.00
CA ALA A 377 -57.87 25.93 -83.59
C ALA A 377 -57.75 25.85 -85.14
N ALA A 378 -57.20 24.76 -85.67
CA ALA A 378 -57.09 24.55 -87.12
C ALA A 378 -58.45 24.28 -87.80
N GLN A 379 -59.39 23.65 -87.09
CA GLN A 379 -60.75 23.40 -87.55
C GLN A 379 -61.60 24.68 -87.49
N VAL A 380 -61.49 25.46 -86.42
CA VAL A 380 -62.09 26.81 -86.30
C VAL A 380 -61.59 27.73 -87.40
N VAL A 381 -60.29 27.72 -87.74
CA VAL A 381 -59.76 28.50 -88.88
C VAL A 381 -60.31 28.00 -90.22
N ARG A 382 -60.49 26.69 -90.42
CA ARG A 382 -61.12 26.14 -91.62
C ARG A 382 -62.60 26.52 -91.74
N ASP A 383 -63.34 26.47 -90.64
CA ASP A 383 -64.76 26.81 -90.61
C ASP A 383 -64.98 28.32 -90.76
N LEU A 384 -64.13 29.17 -90.18
CA LEU A 384 -64.10 30.61 -90.43
C LEU A 384 -63.83 30.92 -91.92
N ARG A 385 -62.89 30.21 -92.56
CA ARG A 385 -62.65 30.34 -94.02
C ARG A 385 -63.86 29.91 -94.84
N ARG A 386 -64.59 28.88 -94.41
CA ARG A 386 -65.79 28.38 -95.10
C ARG A 386 -66.94 29.38 -94.99
N VAL A 387 -67.19 29.95 -93.80
CA VAL A 387 -68.22 30.99 -93.58
C VAL A 387 -67.90 32.26 -94.37
N ALA A 388 -66.63 32.65 -94.47
CA ALA A 388 -66.20 33.78 -95.31
C ALA A 388 -66.49 33.53 -96.81
N ALA A 389 -66.24 32.32 -97.31
CA ALA A 389 -66.53 31.95 -98.70
C ALA A 389 -68.04 31.95 -99.03
N THR A 390 -68.90 31.54 -98.09
CA THR A 390 -70.36 31.55 -98.26
C THR A 390 -70.96 32.96 -98.19
N ARG A 391 -70.40 33.86 -97.37
CA ARG A 391 -70.80 35.28 -97.34
C ARG A 391 -70.42 36.04 -98.61
N LEU A 392 -69.29 35.71 -99.24
CA LEU A 392 -68.89 36.31 -100.52
C LEU A 392 -69.75 35.86 -101.71
N THR A 393 -70.38 34.69 -101.65
CA THR A 393 -71.32 34.21 -102.68
C THR A 393 -72.76 34.71 -102.47
N GLY A 394 -73.17 34.98 -101.22
CA GLY A 394 -74.47 35.57 -100.90
C GLY A 394 -74.63 37.05 -101.29
N LEU A 395 -73.54 37.82 -101.33
CA LEU A 395 -73.56 39.23 -101.75
C LEU A 395 -73.65 39.43 -103.28
N ARG A 396 -73.76 38.34 -104.06
CA ARG A 396 -73.88 38.39 -105.53
C ARG A 396 -75.31 38.30 -106.07
N ARG A 397 -76.34 38.32 -105.21
CA ARG A 397 -77.75 38.32 -105.62
C ARG A 397 -78.58 39.23 -104.72
N GLY A 398 -78.61 40.52 -105.04
CA GLY A 398 -79.47 41.48 -104.34
C GLY A 398 -79.21 42.94 -104.65
N SER A 399 -79.10 43.34 -105.92
CA SER A 399 -79.48 44.68 -106.40
C SER A 399 -79.41 44.74 -107.93
N THR A 400 -80.53 44.43 -108.58
CA THR A 400 -80.92 44.98 -109.87
C THR A 400 -81.99 46.03 -109.57
N ASP A 401 -81.56 47.30 -109.55
CA ASP A 401 -82.22 48.55 -109.96
C ASP A 401 -81.49 49.74 -109.34
#